data_AF-A0A2T2U722-F1
#
_entry.id   AF-A0A2T2U722-F1
#
_cell.length_a   1.000
_cell.length_b   1.000
_cell.length_c   1.000
_cell.angle_alpha   90.00
_cell.angle_beta   90.00
_cell.angle_gamma   90.00
#
_symmetry.space_group_name_H-M   'P 1'
#
loop_
_entity.id
_entity.type
_entity.pdbx_description
1 polymer ?
#
loop_
_entity_poly.entity_id
_entity_poly.type
_entity_poly.pdbx_seq_one_letter_code
_entity_poly.pdbx_strand_id
1 'polypeptide(L)'
;VVVANGTDVPVEKVDPLANFHCTVTREVPGTDTTFTESETLSPRRALKSHTIKNARAAFAEDVKGTLAPGKLADVAVLSENILEAPADAIPRTEVTHTIVGGEVRYEQGR
;
A
#
# COMPACT_ATOMS: atom_id res chain seq x y z
N VAL A 1 2.72 6.48 -17.98
CA VAL A 1 3.92 6.03 -17.22
C VAL A 1 3.51 4.95 -16.22
N VAL A 2 4.33 3.91 -16.05
CA VAL A 2 4.17 2.92 -14.95
C VAL A 2 4.88 3.49 -13.73
N VAL A 3 4.17 3.58 -12.61
CA VAL A 3 4.72 4.07 -11.33
C VAL A 3 4.76 2.89 -10.36
N ALA A 4 5.94 2.56 -9.88
CA ALA A 4 6.21 1.54 -8.87
C ALA A 4 6.70 2.25 -7.61
N ASN A 5 6.18 1.87 -6.43
CA ASN A 5 6.54 2.50 -5.16
C ASN A 5 7.51 1.62 -4.38
N GLY A 6 8.35 2.28 -3.58
CA GLY A 6 9.23 1.65 -2.61
C GLY A 6 9.33 2.52 -1.34
N THR A 7 9.82 1.91 -0.27
CA THR A 7 10.00 2.57 1.03
C THR A 7 11.44 2.99 1.30
N ASP A 8 12.42 2.38 0.64
CA ASP A 8 13.86 2.55 0.90
C ASP A 8 14.31 2.13 2.32
N VAL A 9 13.69 1.10 2.87
CA VAL A 9 14.11 0.47 4.14
C VAL A 9 15.54 -0.10 3.97
N PRO A 10 16.47 0.16 4.93
CA PRO A 10 16.23 0.63 6.30
C PRO A 10 16.39 2.14 6.53
N VAL A 11 16.48 2.98 5.48
CA VAL A 11 16.53 4.44 5.64
C VAL A 11 15.24 4.94 6.29
N GLU A 12 14.10 4.41 5.82
CA GLU A 12 12.78 4.64 6.40
C GLU A 12 12.27 3.42 7.17
N LYS A 13 11.27 3.64 8.05
CA LYS A 13 10.56 2.54 8.73
C LYS A 13 9.72 1.74 7.74
N VAL A 14 9.57 0.44 8.01
CA VAL A 14 8.66 -0.42 7.25
C VAL A 14 7.23 -0.18 7.73
N ASP A 15 6.51 0.74 7.09
CA ASP A 15 5.07 0.96 7.32
C ASP A 15 4.33 1.17 5.99
N PRO A 16 3.56 0.18 5.52
CA PRO A 16 2.87 0.26 4.23
C PRO A 16 1.73 1.30 4.22
N LEU A 17 1.08 1.56 5.36
CA LEU A 17 -0.03 2.51 5.42
C LEU A 17 0.48 3.94 5.49
N ALA A 18 1.56 4.20 6.22
CA ALA A 18 2.25 5.48 6.17
C ALA A 18 2.81 5.78 4.77
N ASN A 19 3.38 4.79 4.09
CA ASN A 19 3.87 4.94 2.71
C ASN A 19 2.72 5.21 1.72
N PHE A 20 1.58 4.53 1.90
CA PHE A 20 0.38 4.79 1.11
C PHE A 20 -0.17 6.20 1.36
N HIS A 21 -0.27 6.63 2.62
CA HIS A 21 -0.67 7.99 2.99
C HIS A 21 0.21 9.04 2.31
N CYS A 22 1.53 8.92 2.43
CA CYS A 22 2.47 9.82 1.78
C CYS A 22 2.29 9.84 0.24
N THR A 23 1.97 8.69 -0.37
CA THR A 23 1.73 8.62 -1.82
C THR A 23 0.48 9.42 -2.26
N VAL A 24 -0.55 9.47 -1.41
CA VAL A 24 -1.81 10.15 -1.75
C VAL A 24 -1.87 11.60 -1.30
N THR A 25 -1.14 11.99 -0.25
CA THR A 25 -1.15 13.37 0.29
C THR A 25 0.12 14.15 -0.03
N ARG A 26 1.28 13.51 0.03
CA ARG A 26 2.62 14.13 -0.01
C ARG A 26 2.81 15.25 1.04
N GLU A 27 2.06 15.20 2.13
CA GLU A 27 2.19 16.14 3.25
C GLU A 27 3.55 15.99 3.94
N VAL A 28 4.18 17.13 4.26
CA VAL A 28 5.43 17.17 5.00
C VAL A 28 5.12 17.13 6.50
N PRO A 29 5.57 16.11 7.24
CA PRO A 29 5.25 15.97 8.66
C PRO A 29 5.59 17.20 9.50
N GLY A 30 4.65 17.63 10.34
CA GLY A 30 4.82 18.78 11.23
C GLY A 30 4.66 20.14 10.56
N THR A 31 4.14 20.19 9.33
CA THR A 31 3.89 21.43 8.58
C THR A 31 2.56 21.35 7.84
N ASP A 32 2.07 22.49 7.38
CA ASP A 32 0.92 22.57 6.45
C ASP A 32 1.35 22.58 4.97
N THR A 33 2.56 22.09 4.69
CA THR A 33 3.13 22.09 3.33
C THR A 33 3.05 20.73 2.67
N THR A 34 2.85 20.74 1.36
CA THR A 34 2.83 19.54 0.52
C THR A 34 4.06 19.52 -0.38
N PHE A 35 4.83 18.44 -0.33
CA PHE A 35 5.97 18.26 -1.21
C PHE A 35 5.47 17.89 -2.61
N THR A 36 5.61 18.79 -3.60
CA THR A 36 5.23 18.55 -5.01
C THR A 36 3.80 17.99 -5.17
N GLU A 37 2.82 18.78 -4.75
CA GLU A 37 1.39 18.42 -4.74
C GLU A 37 0.87 17.82 -6.06
N SER A 38 1.39 18.29 -7.20
CA SER A 38 1.04 17.75 -8.53
C SER A 38 1.42 16.29 -8.77
N GLU A 39 2.28 15.72 -7.93
CA GLU A 39 2.72 14.32 -7.99
C GLU A 39 1.92 13.38 -7.09
N THR A 40 0.92 13.90 -6.37
CA THR A 40 -0.02 13.05 -5.61
C THR A 40 -0.74 12.06 -6.52
N LEU A 41 -1.01 10.86 -5.99
CA LEU A 41 -1.79 9.86 -6.71
C LEU A 41 -3.18 9.72 -6.07
N SER A 42 -4.21 9.59 -6.91
CA SER A 42 -5.52 9.12 -6.43
C SER A 42 -5.36 7.78 -5.69
N PRO A 43 -6.15 7.47 -4.65
CA PRO A 43 -6.01 6.23 -3.87
C PRO A 43 -5.95 4.96 -4.71
N ARG A 44 -6.77 4.87 -5.76
CA ARG A 44 -6.79 3.71 -6.67
C ARG A 44 -5.54 3.58 -7.53
N ARG A 45 -4.88 4.69 -7.88
CA ARG A 45 -3.57 4.69 -8.57
C ARG A 45 -2.44 4.33 -7.60
N ALA A 46 -2.51 4.79 -6.35
CA ALA A 46 -1.59 4.43 -5.29
C ALA A 46 -1.69 2.92 -4.95
N LEU A 47 -2.88 2.36 -4.82
CA LEU A 47 -3.03 0.92 -4.55
C LEU A 47 -2.36 0.09 -5.66
N LYS A 48 -2.54 0.49 -6.92
CA LYS A 48 -1.87 -0.15 -8.06
C LYS A 48 -0.36 0.02 -8.05
N SER A 49 0.19 1.16 -7.59
CA SER A 49 1.66 1.35 -7.50
C SER A 49 2.29 0.43 -6.48
N HIS A 50 1.62 0.15 -5.36
CA HIS A 50 2.14 -0.76 -4.33
C HIS A 50 1.94 -2.25 -4.65
N THR A 51 1.00 -2.59 -5.54
CA THR A 51 0.62 -3.98 -5.83
C THR A 51 1.06 -4.41 -7.23
N ILE A 52 0.16 -4.38 -8.21
CA ILE A 52 0.40 -4.93 -9.55
C ILE A 52 1.54 -4.23 -10.31
N LYS A 53 1.76 -2.94 -10.11
CA LYS A 53 2.86 -2.26 -10.81
C LYS A 53 4.23 -2.61 -10.21
N ASN A 54 4.31 -2.83 -8.91
CA ASN A 54 5.52 -3.40 -8.28
C ASN A 54 5.76 -4.84 -8.73
N ALA A 55 4.71 -5.66 -8.85
CA ALA A 55 4.83 -7.00 -9.41
C ALA A 55 5.38 -6.96 -10.85
N ARG A 56 4.87 -6.05 -11.71
CA ARG A 56 5.40 -5.83 -13.07
C ARG A 56 6.84 -5.36 -13.09
N ALA A 57 7.21 -4.41 -12.23
CA ALA A 57 8.59 -3.93 -12.13
C ALA A 57 9.57 -5.04 -11.73
N ALA A 58 9.08 -6.08 -11.05
CA ALA A 58 9.82 -7.27 -10.67
C ALA A 58 9.62 -8.48 -11.62
N PHE A 59 8.95 -8.30 -12.77
CA PHE A 59 8.62 -9.39 -13.72
C PHE A 59 7.85 -10.56 -13.09
N ALA A 60 7.02 -10.27 -12.10
CA ALA A 60 6.28 -11.23 -11.29
C ALA A 60 4.76 -11.05 -11.39
N GLU A 61 4.28 -10.27 -12.36
CA GLU A 61 2.87 -9.94 -12.53
C GLU A 61 1.97 -11.15 -12.82
N ASP A 62 2.51 -12.21 -13.39
CA ASP A 62 1.76 -13.45 -13.67
C ASP A 62 1.59 -14.30 -12.41
N VAL A 63 2.40 -14.06 -11.38
CA VAL A 63 2.42 -14.85 -10.14
C VAL A 63 1.76 -14.12 -8.97
N LYS A 64 1.85 -12.78 -8.90
CA LYS A 64 1.33 -11.97 -7.77
C LYS A 64 0.87 -10.56 -8.16
N GLY A 65 0.45 -9.79 -7.14
CA GLY A 65 0.10 -8.36 -7.27
C GLY A 65 -1.36 -8.04 -7.57
N THR A 66 -2.22 -9.05 -7.79
CA THR A 66 -3.69 -8.90 -7.87
C THR A 66 -4.36 -10.14 -7.28
N LEU A 67 -5.57 -9.96 -6.73
CA LEU A 67 -6.43 -11.09 -6.37
C LEU A 67 -7.12 -11.62 -7.63
N ALA A 68 -6.60 -12.73 -8.16
CA ALA A 68 -7.14 -13.42 -9.34
C ALA A 68 -6.80 -14.92 -9.28
N PRO A 69 -7.66 -15.81 -9.82
CA PRO A 69 -7.36 -17.23 -9.90
C PRO A 69 -6.00 -17.51 -10.57
N GLY A 70 -5.26 -18.48 -10.04
CA GLY A 70 -3.93 -18.88 -10.54
C GLY A 70 -2.74 -18.11 -9.96
N LYS A 71 -2.98 -17.03 -9.18
CA LYS A 71 -1.92 -16.28 -8.49
C LYS A 71 -1.74 -16.74 -7.04
N LEU A 72 -0.62 -16.35 -6.42
CA LEU A 72 -0.39 -16.55 -5.00
C LEU A 72 -1.52 -15.93 -4.16
N ALA A 73 -1.99 -16.68 -3.17
CA ALA A 73 -2.99 -16.22 -2.21
C ALA A 73 -2.35 -15.37 -1.10
N ASP A 74 -1.71 -14.27 -1.52
CA ASP A 74 -1.14 -13.25 -0.64
C ASP A 74 -2.14 -12.11 -0.47
N VAL A 75 -2.67 -11.93 0.74
CA VAL A 75 -3.77 -11.01 1.03
C VAL A 75 -3.50 -10.24 2.32
N ALA A 76 -3.69 -8.93 2.28
CA ALA A 76 -3.81 -8.10 3.48
C ALA A 76 -5.27 -7.67 3.61
N VAL A 77 -5.84 -7.82 4.80
CA VAL A 77 -7.18 -7.34 5.14
C VAL A 77 -7.03 -6.14 6.05
N LEU A 78 -7.68 -5.03 5.69
CA LEU A 78 -7.59 -3.77 6.42
C LEU A 78 -8.89 -3.52 7.19
N SER A 79 -8.81 -2.83 8.34
CA SER A 79 -9.98 -2.44 9.14
C SER A 79 -10.84 -1.39 8.44
N GLU A 80 -10.26 -0.61 7.53
CA GLU A 80 -10.94 0.45 6.78
C GLU A 80 -10.71 0.36 5.27
N ASN A 81 -11.65 0.92 4.51
CA ASN A 81 -11.51 1.08 3.07
C ASN A 81 -10.66 2.32 2.73
N ILE A 82 -9.34 2.14 2.65
CA ILE A 82 -8.37 3.20 2.32
C ILE A 82 -8.55 3.85 0.94
N LEU A 83 -9.45 3.34 0.09
CA LEU A 83 -9.78 3.94 -1.20
C LEU A 83 -10.83 5.04 -1.11
N GLU A 84 -11.61 5.05 -0.03
CA GLU A 84 -12.75 5.94 0.19
C GLU A 84 -12.62 6.75 1.49
N ALA A 85 -11.82 6.26 2.44
CA ALA A 85 -11.56 6.95 3.71
C ALA A 85 -10.89 8.32 3.48
N PRO A 86 -11.18 9.31 4.34
CA PRO A 86 -10.39 10.53 4.44
C PRO A 86 -8.90 10.20 4.61
N ALA A 87 -8.02 11.00 4.02
CA ALA A 87 -6.59 10.69 4.02
C ALA A 87 -6.02 10.59 5.44
N ASP A 88 -6.46 11.45 6.35
CA ASP A 88 -6.05 11.46 7.76
C ASP A 88 -6.47 10.19 8.54
N ALA A 89 -7.42 9.41 8.02
CA ALA A 89 -7.83 8.13 8.59
C ALA A 89 -6.91 6.96 8.17
N ILE A 90 -6.19 7.09 7.06
CA ILE A 90 -5.31 6.03 6.53
C ILE A 90 -4.26 5.59 7.57
N PRO A 91 -3.55 6.50 8.28
CA PRO A 91 -2.57 6.09 9.29
C PRO A 91 -3.18 5.40 10.52
N ARG A 92 -4.49 5.51 10.72
CA ARG A 92 -5.24 4.83 11.80
C ARG A 92 -5.81 3.48 11.36
N THR A 93 -5.73 3.17 10.06
CA THR A 93 -6.15 1.87 9.55
C THR A 93 -5.25 0.78 10.11
N GLU A 94 -5.83 -0.37 10.44
CA GLU A 94 -5.09 -1.50 10.99
C GLU A 94 -5.13 -2.65 9.98
N VAL A 95 -4.04 -3.40 9.88
CA VAL A 95 -4.06 -4.69 9.18
C VAL A 95 -4.69 -5.69 10.14
N THR A 96 -5.87 -6.22 9.82
CA THR A 96 -6.55 -7.21 10.67
C THR A 96 -6.05 -8.62 10.38
N HIS A 97 -5.67 -8.90 9.14
CA HIS A 97 -5.15 -10.21 8.72
C HIS A 97 -4.04 -10.05 7.67
N THR A 98 -3.03 -10.92 7.78
CA THR A 98 -2.07 -11.17 6.69
C THR A 98 -2.10 -12.65 6.33
N ILE A 99 -2.41 -12.93 5.08
CA ILE A 99 -2.43 -14.27 4.49
C ILE A 99 -1.28 -14.35 3.50
N VAL A 100 -0.44 -15.37 3.62
CA VAL A 100 0.71 -15.59 2.73
C VAL A 100 0.63 -17.01 2.19
N GLY A 101 0.56 -17.14 0.86
CA GLY A 101 0.42 -18.44 0.20
C GLY A 101 -0.85 -19.21 0.61
N GLY A 102 -1.90 -18.51 1.07
CA GLY A 102 -3.14 -19.13 1.55
C GLY A 102 -3.14 -19.50 3.05
N GLU A 103 -2.05 -19.28 3.77
CA GLU A 103 -1.97 -19.49 5.22
C GLU A 103 -2.07 -18.16 5.98
N VAL A 104 -2.91 -18.10 7.01
CA VAL A 104 -2.98 -16.94 7.92
C VAL A 104 -1.66 -16.87 8.72
N ARG A 105 -0.88 -15.82 8.48
CA ARG A 105 0.40 -15.55 9.17
C ARG A 105 0.26 -14.50 10.26
N TYR A 106 -0.77 -13.68 10.18
CA TYR A 106 -1.10 -12.67 11.17
C TYR A 106 -2.61 -12.53 11.27
N GLU A 107 -3.11 -12.43 12.50
CA GLU A 107 -4.49 -12.18 12.87
C GLU A 107 -4.47 -11.22 14.06
N GLN A 108 -5.13 -10.08 13.94
CA GLN A 108 -5.14 -9.08 15.01
C GLN A 108 -5.84 -9.63 16.26
N GLY A 109 -5.19 -9.48 17.42
CA GLY A 109 -5.74 -9.92 18.71
C GLY A 109 -5.46 -11.39 19.06
N ARG A 110 -4.67 -12.10 18.25
CA ARG A 110 -4.21 -13.47 18.49
C ARG A 110 -2.68 -13.55 18.44
#